data_AF-A0A960DKS3-F1
#
_entry.id   AF-A0A960DKS3-F1
#
_cell.length_a   1.000
_cell.length_b   1.000
_cell.length_c   1.000
_cell.angle_alpha   90.00
_cell.angle_beta   90.00
_cell.angle_gamma   90.00
#
_symmetry.space_group_name_H-M   'P 1'
#
loop_
_entity.id
_entity.type
_entity.pdbx_description
1 polymer ?
#
loop_
_entity_poly.entity_id
_entity_poly.type
_entity_poly.pdbx_seq_one_letter_code
_entity_poly.pdbx_strand_id
1 'polypeptide(L)' 'WSVLGGDAEAISARMDEWYADDQPLEVAVREATAALVGADRPDGPLQADDLEVAILSRRNGRRCFRRLSDEQVAAALAG' A
#
# COMPACT_ATOMS: atom_id res chain seq x y z
N TRP A 1 4.72 0.49 -11.02
CA TRP A 1 4.08 1.31 -9.95
C TRP A 1 4.48 2.77 -10.14
N SER A 2 3.96 3.69 -9.33
CA SER A 2 4.33 5.11 -9.37
C SER A 2 4.27 5.70 -7.97
N VAL A 3 5.20 6.59 -7.65
CA VAL A 3 5.28 7.32 -6.38
C VAL A 3 5.20 8.81 -6.67
N LEU A 4 4.45 9.55 -5.85
CA LEU A 4 4.25 10.99 -6.03
C LEU A 4 4.36 11.71 -4.68
N GLY A 5 5.07 12.84 -4.66
CA GLY A 5 5.25 13.67 -3.47
C GLY A 5 6.28 13.12 -2.48
N GLY A 6 6.68 13.99 -1.53
CA GLY A 6 7.67 13.65 -0.50
C GLY A 6 9.03 13.24 -1.09
N ASP A 7 9.70 12.30 -0.42
CA ASP A 7 10.95 11.67 -0.87
C ASP A 7 10.64 10.50 -1.81
N ALA A 8 10.19 10.84 -3.02
CA ALA A 8 9.74 9.86 -4.00
C ALA A 8 10.85 8.91 -4.46
N GLU A 9 12.12 9.35 -4.47
CA GLU A 9 13.26 8.53 -4.88
C GLU A 9 13.52 7.40 -3.87
N ALA A 10 13.57 7.71 -2.57
CA ALA A 10 13.79 6.68 -1.55
C ALA A 10 12.63 5.68 -1.47
N ILE A 11 11.39 6.13 -1.61
CA ILE A 11 10.21 5.25 -1.64
C ILE A 11 10.24 4.36 -2.89
N SER A 12 10.60 4.92 -4.05
CA SER A 12 10.73 4.17 -5.31
C SER A 12 11.79 3.08 -5.20
N ALA A 13 12.95 3.36 -4.61
CA ALA A 13 14.00 2.36 -4.40
C ALA A 13 13.52 1.18 -3.54
N ARG A 14 12.76 1.43 -2.47
CA ARG A 14 12.16 0.35 -1.65
C ARG A 14 11.11 -0.45 -2.42
N MET A 15 10.31 0.22 -3.25
CA MET A 15 9.34 -0.46 -4.11
C MET A 15 10.02 -1.35 -5.16
N ASP A 16 11.16 -0.93 -5.73
CA ASP A 16 11.94 -1.74 -6.67
C ASP A 16 12.45 -3.05 -6.03
N GLU A 17 12.75 -3.06 -4.73
CA GLU A 17 13.24 -4.24 -4.02
C GLU A 17 12.17 -5.32 -3.80
N TRP A 18 10.90 -4.92 -3.64
CA TRP A 18 9.83 -5.84 -3.21
C TRP A 18 8.79 -6.12 -4.27
N TYR A 19 8.60 -5.22 -5.23
CA TYR A 19 7.59 -5.41 -6.27
C TYR A 19 7.80 -6.71 -7.04
N ALA A 20 6.71 -7.47 -7.17
CA ALA A 20 6.62 -8.60 -8.06
C ALA A 20 5.28 -8.63 -8.79
N ASP A 21 5.26 -9.22 -9.98
CA ASP A 21 4.01 -9.45 -10.71
C ASP A 21 3.11 -10.44 -9.97
N ASP A 22 1.80 -10.30 -10.17
CA ASP A 22 0.75 -11.17 -9.62
C ASP A 22 0.75 -11.34 -8.08
N GLN A 23 1.28 -10.35 -7.36
CA GLN A 23 1.22 -10.33 -5.89
C GLN A 23 -0.23 -10.33 -5.35
N PRO A 24 -0.48 -11.03 -4.22
CA PRO A 24 -1.72 -10.88 -3.48
C PRO A 24 -1.94 -9.43 -3.03
N LEU A 25 -3.20 -9.01 -2.92
CA LEU A 25 -3.56 -7.64 -2.56
C LEU A 25 -2.96 -7.24 -1.21
N GLU A 26 -3.05 -8.12 -0.22
CA GLU A 26 -2.53 -7.90 1.12
C GLU A 26 -1.00 -7.73 1.14
N VAL A 27 -0.28 -8.44 0.28
CA VAL A 27 1.17 -8.30 0.12
C VAL A 27 1.50 -6.93 -0.46
N ALA A 28 0.83 -6.55 -1.56
CA ALA A 28 1.04 -5.27 -2.20
C ALA A 28 0.72 -4.08 -1.26
N VAL A 29 -0.32 -4.17 -0.42
CA VAL A 29 -0.65 -3.14 0.57
C VAL A 29 0.44 -3.02 1.64
N ARG A 30 0.93 -4.15 2.17
CA ARG A 30 1.99 -4.16 3.18
C ARG A 30 3.31 -3.59 2.65
N GLU A 31 3.73 -4.01 1.46
CA GLU A 31 4.98 -3.55 0.85
C GLU A 31 4.92 -2.06 0.51
N ALA A 32 3.81 -1.59 -0.08
CA ALA A 32 3.62 -0.16 -0.34
C ALA A 32 3.62 0.65 0.97
N THR A 33 2.98 0.15 2.03
CA THR A 33 2.94 0.80 3.34
C THR A 33 4.34 0.86 3.97
N ALA A 34 5.10 -0.24 3.93
CA ALA A 34 6.46 -0.30 4.41
C ALA A 34 7.39 0.66 3.62
N ALA A 35 7.19 0.79 2.32
CA ALA A 35 7.95 1.72 1.48
C ALA A 35 7.72 3.19 1.88
N LEU A 36 6.49 3.55 2.30
CA LEU A 36 6.13 4.90 2.76
C LEU A 36 6.78 5.29 4.08
N VAL A 37 6.89 4.37 5.05
CA VAL A 37 7.41 4.68 6.39
C VAL A 37 8.94 4.83 6.40
N GLY A 38 9.65 4.00 5.62
CA GLY A 38 11.10 3.87 5.76
C GLY A 38 11.53 3.34 7.14
N ALA A 39 12.83 3.19 7.37
CA ALA A 39 13.35 2.59 8.61
C ALA A 39 13.27 3.50 9.86
N ASP A 40 13.09 4.81 9.68
CA ASP A 40 13.41 5.82 10.71
C ASP A 40 12.22 6.66 11.18
N ARG A 41 10.98 6.19 11.05
CA ARG A 41 9.84 6.97 11.54
C ARG A 41 9.77 6.91 13.09
N PRO A 42 9.88 8.05 13.80
CA PRO A 42 9.84 8.07 15.26
C PRO A 42 8.46 7.74 15.84
N ASP A 43 7.40 7.89 15.04
CA ASP A 43 6.00 7.75 15.46
C ASP A 43 5.44 6.33 15.31
N GLY A 44 6.28 5.36 14.92
CA GLY A 44 5.88 3.96 14.72
C GLY A 44 5.26 3.66 13.33
N PRO A 45 4.77 2.43 13.12
CA PRO A 45 4.21 2.00 11.84
C PRO A 45 2.88 2.71 11.55
N LEU A 46 2.62 2.98 10.26
CA LEU A 46 1.32 3.49 9.80
C LEU A 46 0.20 2.52 10.17
N GLN A 47 -0.86 3.06 10.76
CA GLN A 47 -2.10 2.35 11.06
C GLN A 47 -3.09 2.49 9.90
N ALA A 48 -4.17 1.70 9.95
CA ALA A 48 -5.17 1.71 8.88
C ALA A 48 -5.83 3.08 8.67
N ASP A 49 -6.06 3.83 9.75
CA ASP A 49 -6.65 5.18 9.75
C ASP A 49 -5.67 6.28 9.34
N ASP A 50 -4.37 5.97 9.20
CA ASP A 50 -3.39 6.88 8.59
C ASP A 50 -3.41 6.82 7.05
N LEU A 51 -4.15 5.88 6.44
CA LEU A 51 -4.06 5.53 5.03
C LEU A 51 -5.42 5.65 4.30
N GLU A 52 -5.43 6.25 3.11
CA GLU A 52 -6.53 6.08 2.15
C GLU A 52 -6.14 5.04 1.09
N VAL A 53 -6.81 3.88 1.08
CA VAL A 53 -6.50 2.78 0.15
C VAL A 53 -7.66 2.50 -0.80
N ALA A 54 -7.36 2.44 -2.10
CA ALA A 54 -8.33 2.08 -3.13
C ALA A 54 -7.71 1.13 -4.17
N ILE A 55 -8.57 0.31 -4.79
CA ILE A 55 -8.17 -0.66 -5.80
C ILE A 55 -8.96 -0.48 -7.10
N LEU A 56 -8.38 -0.95 -8.19
CA LEU A 56 -9.06 -1.22 -9.45
C LEU A 56 -9.24 -2.73 -9.61
N SER A 57 -10.43 -3.25 -9.30
CA SER A 57 -10.72 -4.68 -9.46
C SER A 57 -11.20 -5.00 -10.87
N ARG A 58 -10.59 -6.01 -11.50
CA ARG A 58 -11.03 -6.54 -12.79
C ARG A 58 -12.33 -7.36 -12.71
N ARG A 59 -12.79 -7.69 -11.49
CA ARG A 59 -13.88 -8.66 -11.24
C ARG A 59 -15.17 -8.06 -10.66
N ASN A 60 -15.26 -6.75 -10.46
CA ASN A 60 -16.39 -6.11 -9.79
C ASN A 60 -17.51 -5.60 -10.72
N GLY A 61 -17.57 -6.13 -11.94
CA GLY A 61 -18.60 -5.78 -12.92
C GLY A 61 -18.32 -4.43 -13.59
N ARG A 62 -19.28 -3.49 -13.51
CA ARG A 62 -19.24 -2.25 -14.31
C ARG A 62 -18.26 -1.18 -13.82
N ARG A 63 -17.90 -1.14 -12.54
CA ARG A 63 -17.06 -0.08 -11.94
C ARG A 63 -15.84 -0.67 -11.26
N CYS A 64 -14.68 -0.61 -11.90
CA CYS A 64 -13.43 -1.16 -11.37
C CYS A 64 -12.97 -0.53 -10.04
N PHE A 65 -13.26 0.75 -9.81
CA PHE A 65 -12.82 1.47 -8.62
C PHE A 65 -13.59 1.06 -7.35
N ARG A 66 -12.86 0.82 -6.27
CA ARG A 66 -13.43 0.59 -4.93
C ARG A 66 -12.44 1.04 -3.84
N ARG A 67 -12.93 1.75 -2.82
CA ARG A 67 -12.19 2.01 -1.58
C ARG A 67 -12.21 0.79 -0.66
N LEU A 68 -11.10 0.56 0.04
CA LEU A 68 -11.06 -0.37 1.16
C LEU A 68 -11.53 0.36 2.42
N SER A 69 -12.25 -0.32 3.31
CA SER A 69 -12.52 0.22 4.65
C SER A 69 -11.30 0.04 5.55
N ASP A 70 -11.26 0.79 6.66
CA ASP A 70 -10.16 0.70 7.63
C ASP A 70 -10.02 -0.72 8.17
N GLU A 71 -11.12 -1.47 8.37
CA GLU A 71 -11.04 -2.88 8.78
C GLU A 71 -10.40 -3.76 7.71
N GLN A 72 -10.63 -3.49 6.42
CA GLN A 72 -10.02 -4.22 5.32
C GLN A 72 -8.52 -3.89 5.20
N VAL A 73 -8.14 -2.64 5.43
CA VAL A 73 -6.73 -2.22 5.44
C VAL A 73 -6.01 -2.81 6.66
N ALA A 74 -6.61 -2.73 7.85
CA ALA A 74 -6.07 -3.32 9.07
C ALA A 74 -5.85 -4.84 8.91
N ALA A 75 -6.81 -5.54 8.31
CA ALA A 75 -6.67 -6.97 8.02
C ALA A 75 -5.51 -7.27 7.06
N ALA A 76 -5.27 -6.41 6.07
CA ALA A 76 -4.13 -6.54 5.15
C ALA A 76 -2.79 -6.28 5.86
N LEU A 77 -2.73 -5.31 6.78
CA LEU A 77 -1.51 -4.93 7.51
C LEU A 77 -1.13 -5.90 8.64
N ALA A 78 -2.05 -6.73 9.12
CA ALA A 78 -1.81 -7.68 10.21
C ALA A 78 -1.00 -8.93 9.82
N GLY A 79 -0.67 -9.11 8.53
CA GLY A 79 0.02 -10.29 7.97
C GLY A 79 1.54 -10.19 7.85
#